data_AF-A0A3C0R3N4-F1
#
_entry.id   AF-A0A3C0R3N4-F1
#
_cell.length_a   1.000
_cell.length_b   1.000
_cell.length_c   1.000
_cell.angle_alpha   90.00
_cell.angle_beta   90.00
_cell.angle_gamma   90.00
#
_symmetry.space_group_name_H-M   'P 1'
#
loop_
_entity.id
_entity.type
_entity.pdbx_description
1 polymer ?
#
loop_
_entity_poly.entity_id
_entity_poly.type
_entity_poly.pdbx_seq_one_letter_code
_entity_poly.pdbx_strand_id
1 'polypeptide(L)'
;MSRRLKLIVAYDGTQFAGWQSQSHRNTIQDHLERAFERVGGERVRVHGAGRTDAGVHALAQCAHVDLANNNLSAVRWTGALNSLLPPTIRVLRCRYVPKDFHARFSAK
;
A
#
# COMPACT_ATOMS: atom_id res chain seq x y z
N MET A 1 7.68 -17.32 -8.30
CA MET A 1 7.74 -17.35 -6.82
C MET A 1 7.31 -15.98 -6.30
N SER A 2 6.16 -15.86 -5.63
CA SER A 2 5.71 -14.56 -5.10
C SER A 2 6.59 -14.05 -3.96
N ARG A 3 6.79 -12.73 -3.85
CA ARG A 3 7.51 -12.09 -2.74
C ARG A 3 6.58 -11.12 -2.02
N ARG A 4 6.72 -11.05 -0.68
CA ARG A 4 5.96 -10.11 0.15
C ARG A 4 6.71 -8.81 0.31
N LEU A 5 6.08 -7.71 -0.04
CA LEU A 5 6.61 -6.36 0.12
C LEU A 5 5.85 -5.64 1.23
N LYS A 6 6.55 -5.26 2.30
CA LYS A 6 6.05 -4.36 3.35
C LYS A 6 6.19 -2.92 2.89
N LEU A 7 5.17 -2.11 3.20
CA LEU A 7 5.10 -0.67 2.94
C LEU A 7 4.91 0.07 4.25
N ILE A 8 5.48 1.28 4.33
CA ILE A 8 5.08 2.32 5.28
C ILE A 8 4.47 3.45 4.46
N VAL A 9 3.24 3.82 4.78
CA VAL A 9 2.44 4.78 4.01
C VAL A 9 1.98 5.92 4.91
N ALA A 10 2.22 7.15 4.48
CA ALA A 10 1.62 8.35 5.04
C ALA A 10 0.47 8.81 4.14
N TYR A 11 -0.61 9.31 4.72
CA TYR A 11 -1.69 9.91 3.95
C TYR A 11 -2.45 10.98 4.72
N ASP A 12 -2.88 11.98 3.97
CA ASP A 12 -3.97 12.87 4.35
C ASP A 12 -5.30 12.24 3.91
N GLY A 13 -6.14 11.87 4.88
CA GLY A 13 -7.40 11.17 4.65
C GLY A 13 -8.55 12.02 4.16
N THR A 14 -8.46 13.36 4.14
CA THR A 14 -9.61 14.26 3.97
C THR A 14 -10.46 13.96 2.74
N GLN A 15 -9.85 13.56 1.63
CA GLN A 15 -10.56 13.31 0.35
C GLN A 15 -10.92 11.83 0.11
N PHE A 16 -10.69 10.95 1.09
CA PHE A 16 -10.81 9.51 0.93
C PHE A 16 -11.81 8.92 1.91
N ALA A 17 -12.54 7.89 1.47
CA ALA A 17 -13.50 7.15 2.32
C ALA A 17 -12.81 6.12 3.22
N GLY A 18 -11.68 6.52 3.81
CA GLY A 18 -10.90 5.73 4.74
C GLY A 18 -9.94 4.77 4.04
N TRP A 19 -9.49 3.78 4.81
CA TRP A 19 -8.45 2.85 4.38
C TRP A 19 -8.97 1.77 3.42
N GLN A 20 -10.04 1.07 3.82
CA GLN A 20 -10.47 -0.20 3.21
C GLN A 20 -11.26 0.02 1.93
N SER A 21 -10.97 -0.72 0.86
CA SER A 21 -11.76 -0.67 -0.39
C SER A 21 -13.26 -0.76 -0.17
N GLN A 22 -14.00 0.09 -0.91
CA GLN A 22 -15.46 0.12 -0.95
C GLN A 22 -15.96 0.19 -2.41
N SER A 23 -17.27 0.11 -2.63
CA SER A 23 -17.90 0.09 -3.96
C SER A 23 -17.57 1.32 -4.82
N HIS A 24 -17.45 2.49 -4.21
CA HIS A 24 -17.14 3.75 -4.89
C HIS A 24 -15.63 3.94 -5.20
N ARG A 25 -14.77 2.98 -4.79
CA ARG A 25 -13.35 2.89 -5.16
C ARG A 25 -12.47 4.12 -4.86
N ASN A 26 -12.82 4.90 -3.83
CA ASN A 26 -12.09 6.10 -3.41
C ASN A 26 -11.51 5.97 -2.00
N THR A 27 -10.73 4.92 -1.77
CA THR A 27 -10.08 4.64 -0.48
C THR A 27 -8.56 4.54 -0.66
N ILE A 28 -7.81 4.65 0.44
CA ILE A 28 -6.34 4.57 0.39
C ILE A 28 -5.89 3.24 -0.25
N GLN A 29 -6.54 2.13 0.11
CA GLN A 29 -6.28 0.82 -0.46
C GLN A 29 -6.49 0.80 -1.98
N ASP A 30 -7.59 1.36 -2.48
CA ASP A 30 -7.88 1.36 -3.92
C ASP A 30 -6.82 2.15 -4.71
N HIS A 31 -6.34 3.28 -4.18
CA HIS A 31 -5.29 4.06 -4.81
C HIS A 31 -3.94 3.32 -4.83
N LEU A 32 -3.58 2.65 -3.74
CA LEU A 32 -2.38 1.82 -3.68
C LEU A 32 -2.46 0.63 -4.66
N GLU A 33 -3.57 -0.10 -4.67
CA GLU A 33 -3.77 -1.26 -5.56
C GLU A 33 -3.70 -0.85 -7.04
N ARG A 34 -4.32 0.28 -7.42
CA ARG A 34 -4.20 0.84 -8.78
C ARG A 34 -2.77 1.22 -9.15
N ALA A 35 -2.03 1.83 -8.22
CA ALA A 35 -0.62 2.18 -8.45
C ALA A 35 0.25 0.93 -8.66
N PHE A 36 0.02 -0.12 -7.86
CA PHE A 36 0.69 -1.41 -8.06
C PHE A 36 0.36 -2.05 -9.40
N GLU A 37 -0.91 -2.08 -9.80
CA GLU A 37 -1.33 -2.63 -11.10
C GLU A 37 -0.67 -1.92 -12.26
N ARG A 38 -0.55 -0.58 -12.21
CA ARG A 38 0.13 0.21 -13.24
C ARG A 38 1.63 -0.02 -13.33
N VAL A 39 2.31 -0.29 -12.21
CA VAL A 39 3.76 -0.53 -12.18
C VAL A 39 4.10 -2.00 -12.47
N GLY A 40 3.34 -2.93 -11.90
CA GLY A 40 3.60 -4.37 -11.95
C GLY A 40 2.89 -5.11 -13.08
N GLY A 41 1.89 -4.50 -13.71
CA GLY A 41 1.09 -5.10 -14.79
C GLY A 41 0.05 -6.13 -14.31
N GLU A 42 -0.10 -6.32 -13.00
CA GLU A 42 -1.02 -7.29 -12.41
C GLU A 42 -1.78 -6.70 -11.23
N ARG A 43 -3.02 -7.15 -11.03
CA ARG A 43 -3.82 -6.76 -9.86
C ARG A 43 -3.26 -7.41 -8.61
N VAL A 44 -3.19 -6.61 -7.55
CA VAL A 44 -2.72 -7.06 -6.25
C VAL A 44 -3.71 -6.69 -5.15
N ARG A 45 -3.60 -7.34 -4.00
CA ARG A 45 -4.34 -6.98 -2.79
C ARG A 45 -3.41 -6.37 -1.76
N VAL A 46 -3.75 -5.17 -1.28
CA VAL A 46 -3.00 -4.51 -0.20
C VAL A 46 -3.67 -4.80 1.15
N HIS A 47 -2.87 -5.21 2.13
CA HIS A 47 -3.31 -5.53 3.48
C HIS A 47 -2.69 -4.56 4.48
N GLY A 48 -3.52 -3.69 5.07
CA GLY A 48 -3.11 -2.73 6.11
C GLY A 48 -2.97 -3.38 7.49
N ALA A 49 -2.22 -2.72 8.38
CA ALA A 49 -2.10 -3.10 9.78
C ALA A 49 -3.40 -2.79 10.56
N GLY A 50 -4.03 -1.66 10.25
CA GLY A 50 -5.33 -1.28 10.79
C GLY A 50 -6.22 -0.66 9.71
N ARG A 51 -7.49 -0.46 10.06
CA ARG A 51 -8.42 0.37 9.28
C ARG A 51 -8.43 1.77 9.86
N THR A 52 -8.66 2.76 8.99
CA THR A 52 -8.99 4.12 9.38
C THR A 52 -10.28 4.51 8.68
N ASP A 53 -11.13 5.26 9.38
CA ASP A 53 -12.40 5.74 8.84
C ASP A 53 -12.19 6.87 7.82
N ALA A 54 -13.28 7.28 7.16
CA ALA A 54 -13.27 8.39 6.21
C ALA A 54 -12.71 9.67 6.85
N GLY A 55 -11.85 10.38 6.11
CA GLY A 55 -11.22 11.61 6.60
C GLY A 55 -10.02 11.41 7.53
N VAL A 56 -9.82 10.23 8.13
CA VAL A 56 -8.73 10.00 9.09
C VAL A 56 -7.37 9.93 8.39
N HIS A 57 -6.36 10.58 8.95
CA HIS A 57 -4.99 10.64 8.43
C HIS A 57 -4.10 9.53 9.04
N ALA A 58 -2.93 9.31 8.44
CA ALA A 58 -1.88 8.49 9.05
C ALA A 58 -0.49 9.00 8.68
N LEU A 59 0.45 8.95 9.64
CA LEU A 59 1.85 9.29 9.40
C LEU A 59 2.68 8.08 8.93
N ALA A 60 2.29 6.86 9.33
CA ALA A 60 3.08 5.65 9.09
C ALA A 60 2.22 4.38 9.12
N GLN A 61 1.10 4.35 8.39
CA GLN A 61 0.30 3.15 8.24
C GLN A 61 1.15 2.03 7.62
N CYS A 62 1.25 0.90 8.31
CA CYS A 62 1.97 -0.26 7.80
C CYS A 62 1.04 -1.08 6.91
N ALA A 63 1.56 -1.55 5.77
CA ALA A 63 0.82 -2.45 4.89
C ALA A 63 1.74 -3.50 4.26
N HIS A 64 1.18 -4.52 3.65
CA HIS A 64 1.92 -5.42 2.78
C HIS A 64 1.11 -5.86 1.55
N VAL A 65 1.83 -6.38 0.57
CA VAL A 65 1.31 -6.94 -0.67
C VAL A 65 2.17 -8.13 -1.09
N ASP A 66 1.55 -9.11 -1.74
CA ASP A 66 2.27 -10.19 -2.43
C ASP A 66 2.38 -9.87 -3.92
N LEU A 67 3.60 -9.94 -4.45
CA LEU A 67 3.91 -9.63 -5.85
C LEU A 67 4.35 -10.92 -6.56
N ALA A 68 3.75 -11.26 -7.70
CA ALA A 68 4.16 -12.43 -8.47
C ALA A 68 5.42 -12.13 -9.29
N ASN A 69 5.50 -10.90 -9.83
CA ASN A 69 6.69 -10.37 -10.51
C ASN A 69 7.57 -9.55 -9.55
N ASN A 70 8.88 -9.80 -9.54
CA ASN A 70 9.81 -9.27 -8.53
C ASN A 70 11.01 -8.50 -9.10
N ASN A 71 10.90 -8.00 -10.33
CA ASN A 71 12.01 -7.36 -11.04
C ASN A 71 12.46 -6.02 -10.44
N LEU A 72 11.64 -5.38 -9.58
CA LEU A 72 11.99 -4.12 -8.94
C LEU A 72 12.64 -4.34 -7.56
N SER A 73 13.67 -3.55 -7.26
CA SER A 73 14.16 -3.42 -5.89
C SER A 73 13.13 -2.71 -5.01
N ALA A 74 13.16 -2.93 -3.70
CA ALA A 74 12.22 -2.30 -2.78
C ALA A 74 12.29 -0.76 -2.87
N VAL A 75 13.47 -0.17 -3.03
CA VAL A 75 13.62 1.30 -3.18
C VAL A 75 12.97 1.80 -4.47
N ARG A 76 13.07 1.05 -5.58
CA ARG A 76 12.43 1.43 -6.85
C ARG A 76 10.91 1.40 -6.77
N TRP A 77 10.33 0.50 -5.97
CA TRP A 77 8.89 0.50 -5.68
C TRP A 77 8.43 1.80 -5.03
N THR A 78 9.21 2.35 -4.08
CA THR A 78 8.85 3.61 -3.41
C THR A 78 8.70 4.76 -4.41
N GLY A 79 9.69 4.94 -5.30
CA GLY A 79 9.63 5.97 -6.34
C GLY A 79 8.53 5.74 -7.36
N ALA A 80 8.38 4.50 -7.85
CA ALA A 80 7.38 4.15 -8.86
C ALA A 80 5.94 4.28 -8.36
N LEU A 81 5.67 3.97 -7.09
CA LEU A 81 4.34 4.15 -6.51
C LEU A 81 4.06 5.64 -6.30
N ASN A 82 5.00 6.40 -5.74
CA ASN A 82 4.81 7.83 -5.48
C ASN A 82 4.65 8.68 -6.74
N SER A 83 5.17 8.24 -7.89
CA SER A 83 4.95 8.94 -9.17
C SER A 83 3.52 8.77 -9.71
N LEU A 84 2.76 7.78 -9.22
CA LEU A 84 1.39 7.50 -9.64
C LEU A 84 0.34 7.86 -8.59
N LEU A 85 0.73 7.91 -7.32
CA LEU A 85 -0.17 8.22 -6.21
C LEU A 85 -0.48 9.73 -6.13
N PRO A 86 -1.71 10.10 -5.73
CA PRO A 86 -2.05 11.48 -5.39
C PRO A 86 -1.05 12.07 -4.40
N PRO A 87 -0.78 13.39 -4.42
CA PRO A 87 0.19 14.02 -3.54
C PRO A 87 -0.06 13.80 -2.05
N THR A 88 -1.32 13.57 -1.69
CA THR A 88 -1.81 13.29 -0.34
C THR A 88 -1.59 11.85 0.12
N ILE A 89 -1.07 10.94 -0.72
CA ILE A 89 -0.70 9.57 -0.35
C ILE A 89 0.77 9.35 -0.71
N ARG A 90 1.58 8.99 0.29
CA ARG A 90 3.03 8.78 0.11
C ARG A 90 3.49 7.48 0.72
N VAL A 91 4.13 6.66 -0.10
CA VAL A 91 4.93 5.53 0.36
C VAL A 91 6.25 6.07 0.86
N LEU A 92 6.52 5.92 2.15
CA LEU A 92 7.75 6.38 2.79
C LEU A 92 8.88 5.37 2.64
N ARG A 93 8.53 4.07 2.68
CA ARG A 93 9.50 2.98 2.60
C ARG A 93 8.86 1.71 2.11
N CYS A 94 9.59 0.96 1.30
CA CYS A 94 9.31 -0.43 1.00
C CYS A 94 10.42 -1.35 1.50
N ARG A 95 10.07 -2.58 1.88
CA ARG A 95 11.05 -3.62 2.26
C ARG A 95 10.48 -5.00 1.91
N TYR A 96 11.27 -5.85 1.27
CA TYR A 96 10.91 -7.26 1.14
C TYR A 96 11.01 -7.95 2.51
N VAL A 97 9.97 -8.70 2.85
CA VAL A 97 9.82 -9.38 4.14
C VAL A 97 9.54 -10.87 3.93
N PRO A 98 9.77 -11.71 4.94
CA PRO A 98 9.32 -13.10 4.95
C PRO A 98 7.83 -13.24 4.64
N LYS A 99 7.43 -14.39 4.07
CA LYS A 99 6.03 -14.63 3.65
C LYS A 99 5.04 -14.77 4.81
N ASP A 100 5.52 -15.10 5.99
CA ASP A 100 4.75 -15.21 7.23
C ASP A 100 4.48 -13.85 7.89
N PHE A 101 5.19 -12.78 7.50
CA PHE A 101 4.87 -11.43 7.95
C PHE A 101 3.47 -11.01 7.51
N HIS A 102 2.60 -10.60 8.42
CA HIS A 102 1.30 -10.03 8.07
C HIS A 102 1.12 -8.69 8.78
N ALA A 103 0.93 -7.60 8.03
CA ALA A 103 0.90 -6.24 8.56
C ALA A 103 -0.01 -6.06 9.79
N ARG A 104 -1.18 -6.72 9.81
CA ARG A 104 -2.12 -6.68 10.96
C ARG A 104 -1.70 -7.55 12.15
N PHE A 105 -1.14 -8.74 11.91
CA PHE A 105 -0.94 -9.74 12.96
C PHE A 105 0.49 -9.74 13.51
N SER A 106 1.43 -9.17 12.76
CA SER A 106 2.83 -8.98 13.18
C SER A 106 3.07 -7.61 13.82
N ALA A 107 2.03 -6.78 13.95
CA ALA A 107 2.08 -5.57 14.76
C ALA A 107 2.20 -5.96 16.25
N LYS A 108 3.05 -5.25 16.99
CA LYS A 108 3.21 -5.37 18.44
C LYS A 108 2.85 -4.05 19.07
#